data_AF-A0A2U1TCM5-F1
#
_entry.id   AF-A0A2U1TCM5-F1
#
_cell.length_a   1.000
_cell.length_b   1.000
_cell.length_c   1.000
_cell.angle_alpha   90.00
_cell.angle_beta   90.00
_cell.angle_gamma   90.00
#
_symmetry.space_group_name_H-M   'P 1'
#
loop_
_entity.id
_entity.type
_entity.pdbx_description
1 polymer ?
#
loop_
_entity_poly.entity_id
_entity_poly.type
_entity_poly.pdbx_seq_one_letter_code
_entity_poly.pdbx_strand_id
1 'polypeptide(L)'
;MPGQAYIRSNRARIPLAAGRIAVADRTVHPGTARLIKGDHMKSLKSILSTGTAIAATAVLSAGLVFAGTAAADSRGHGHGNGNGNKPTTADSIYLDEIKDYGVCRGTDAACYNEWGNGWKEGEPKRILIWSRTAGPRHAHLGTPLGPGLNPPLNADNVAQASLKAWAAERGIQADYTEDLASFSRLNSYQAVVFLGSNRDTLDDPAQTNLMQYVRGGGGFVGVHNAFGAEYHWEWYEGLLGGANFYDHAPNRPGTIETINKKDVSTNFMPRKWGFTDEWYNLVPYPSYVNVLLEVDPKTSLNGRATGHPGHGEQHAVSWCQYYDGGKSWLTTLGHDVAVWTDAPIAGDDLFKEHLMSGLESAMGIKPFCAV
;
A
#
# COMPACT_ATOMS: atom_id res chain seq x y z
N MET A 1 -22.92 77.78 6.60
CA MET A 1 -23.86 76.80 7.17
C MET A 1 -23.37 75.39 6.79
N PRO A 2 -23.66 74.32 7.57
CA PRO A 2 -22.62 73.61 8.35
C PRO A 2 -22.30 72.19 7.82
N GLY A 3 -21.42 71.36 8.42
CA GLY A 3 -20.61 71.46 9.66
C GLY A 3 -19.43 70.43 9.61
N GLN A 4 -18.34 70.58 10.39
CA GLN A 4 -18.11 70.05 11.76
C GLN A 4 -18.23 68.51 11.91
N ALA A 5 -17.35 67.74 12.57
CA ALA A 5 -16.01 67.94 13.20
C ALA A 5 -15.37 66.53 13.50
N TYR A 6 -14.27 66.24 14.25
CA TYR A 6 -13.31 67.00 15.08
C TYR A 6 -12.02 66.18 15.43
N ILE A 7 -10.97 66.86 15.94
CA ILE A 7 -9.91 66.41 16.91
C ILE A 7 -8.93 65.22 16.63
N ARG A 8 -7.61 65.57 16.61
CA ARG A 8 -6.37 65.03 17.28
C ARG A 8 -6.16 63.49 17.49
N SER A 9 -4.93 62.92 17.60
CA SER A 9 -3.68 63.47 18.18
C SER A 9 -2.37 62.76 17.73
N ASN A 10 -1.22 63.24 18.23
CA ASN A 10 0.15 62.85 17.85
C ASN A 10 0.60 61.44 18.30
N ARG A 11 1.56 60.86 17.56
CA ARG A 11 2.79 60.25 18.12
C ARG A 11 3.97 60.42 17.15
N ALA A 12 5.20 60.36 17.65
CA ALA A 12 6.42 60.74 16.93
C ALA A 12 7.35 59.54 16.63
N ARG A 13 8.36 59.81 15.79
CA ARG A 13 9.53 58.95 15.45
C ARG A 13 10.48 58.87 16.69
N ILE A 14 11.59 58.13 16.78
CA ILE A 14 12.53 57.58 15.75
C ILE A 14 13.00 56.13 16.14
N PRO A 15 14.23 55.57 15.89
CA PRO A 15 14.36 54.17 15.45
C PRO A 15 14.95 53.18 16.47
N LEU A 16 15.01 51.90 16.08
CA LEU A 16 15.83 50.86 16.73
C LEU A 16 17.24 50.81 16.13
N ALA A 17 18.24 50.56 16.99
CA ALA A 17 19.63 50.31 16.62
C ALA A 17 20.13 49.01 17.29
N ALA A 18 21.16 48.39 16.74
CA ALA A 18 21.63 47.07 17.17
C ALA A 18 22.43 47.09 18.50
N GLY A 19 22.33 46.02 19.28
CA GLY A 19 23.13 45.79 20.49
C GLY A 19 23.26 44.30 20.82
N ARG A 20 24.47 43.86 21.18
CA ARG A 20 24.75 42.49 21.65
C ARG A 20 24.43 42.36 23.14
N ILE A 21 24.06 41.17 23.59
CA ILE A 21 24.11 40.77 25.02
C ILE A 21 24.89 39.45 25.13
N ALA A 22 25.67 39.30 26.20
CA ALA A 22 26.43 38.10 26.50
C ALA A 22 26.20 37.64 27.95
N VAL A 23 26.19 36.31 28.11
CA VAL A 23 26.49 35.46 29.28
C VAL A 23 26.56 36.11 30.68
N ALA A 24 25.70 35.60 31.57
CA ALA A 24 26.00 35.26 32.98
C ALA A 24 25.16 34.00 33.31
N ASP A 25 25.75 32.82 33.41
CA ASP A 25 26.50 32.25 34.54
C ASP A 25 25.62 31.82 35.73
N ARG A 26 25.74 30.53 36.09
CA ARG A 26 25.38 29.93 37.38
C ARG A 26 26.30 28.74 37.63
N THR A 27 27.09 28.83 38.70
CA THR A 27 28.08 27.83 39.12
C THR A 27 27.52 26.86 40.17
N VAL A 28 27.89 25.58 40.07
CA VAL A 28 27.88 24.60 41.17
C VAL A 28 29.12 23.69 40.99
N HIS A 29 29.87 23.44 42.07
CA HIS A 29 31.12 22.65 42.02
C HIS A 29 30.92 21.15 42.31
N PRO A 30 31.87 20.28 41.90
CA PRO A 30 31.74 18.82 42.01
C PRO A 30 32.15 18.25 43.38
N GLY A 31 31.59 17.09 43.73
CA GLY A 31 31.99 16.28 44.90
C GLY A 31 32.53 14.90 44.48
N THR A 32 33.57 14.43 45.15
CA THR A 32 34.29 13.18 44.82
C THR A 32 33.63 11.92 45.40
N ALA A 33 33.65 10.82 44.65
CA ALA A 33 33.47 9.45 45.16
C ALA A 33 34.72 8.60 44.87
N ARG A 34 35.01 7.59 45.71
CA ARG A 34 36.30 6.89 45.74
C ARG A 34 36.14 5.36 45.67
N LEU A 35 37.09 4.68 45.02
CA LEU A 35 37.18 3.21 44.98
C LEU A 35 37.33 2.58 46.37
N ILE A 36 36.57 1.51 46.63
CA ILE A 36 36.85 0.49 47.65
C ILE A 36 36.55 -0.89 47.06
N LYS A 37 37.44 -1.87 47.31
CA LYS A 37 37.23 -3.31 47.04
C LYS A 37 36.66 -4.01 48.29
N GLY A 38 35.88 -5.06 48.10
CA GLY A 38 35.50 -6.00 49.16
C GLY A 38 35.00 -7.32 48.58
N ASP A 39 35.53 -8.44 49.09
CA ASP A 39 35.16 -9.80 48.70
C ASP A 39 33.96 -10.35 49.51
N HIS A 40 33.66 -11.65 49.34
CA HIS A 40 32.66 -12.52 50.02
C HIS A 40 31.32 -12.73 49.26
N MET A 41 30.76 -13.95 49.15
CA MET A 41 31.32 -15.29 49.41
C MET A 41 30.49 -16.44 48.76
N LYS A 42 31.19 -17.40 48.12
CA LYS A 42 30.84 -18.83 47.88
C LYS A 42 29.37 -19.28 47.67
N SER A 43 29.11 -19.75 46.44
CA SER A 43 28.56 -21.09 46.12
C SER A 43 27.28 -21.61 46.80
N LEU A 44 26.24 -21.82 45.98
CA LEU A 44 25.27 -22.92 46.14
C LEU A 44 24.93 -23.50 44.75
N LYS A 45 24.60 -24.80 44.68
CA LYS A 45 24.38 -25.55 43.43
C LYS A 45 22.94 -26.03 43.27
N SER A 46 22.49 -26.05 42.01
CA SER A 46 21.54 -27.00 41.40
C SER A 46 20.02 -26.83 41.64
N ILE A 47 19.26 -27.35 40.66
CA ILE A 47 17.82 -27.71 40.70
C ILE A 47 16.89 -26.47 40.76
N LEU A 48 15.98 -26.21 39.80
CA LEU A 48 15.21 -27.09 38.91
C LEU A 48 14.93 -26.42 37.54
N SER A 49 14.40 -27.19 36.59
CA SER A 49 14.09 -26.78 35.21
C SER A 49 12.59 -26.67 34.92
N THR A 50 12.15 -25.57 34.28
CA THR A 50 10.88 -25.49 33.53
C THR A 50 11.01 -24.46 32.40
N GLY A 51 11.31 -24.92 31.18
CA GLY A 51 11.23 -24.12 29.96
C GLY A 51 9.98 -24.48 29.18
N THR A 52 8.97 -23.61 29.16
CA THR A 52 7.76 -23.78 28.36
C THR A 52 7.95 -23.27 26.94
N ALA A 53 8.39 -24.15 26.04
CA ALA A 53 8.31 -23.92 24.60
C ALA A 53 6.87 -24.08 24.11
N ILE A 54 6.31 -23.04 23.50
CA ILE A 54 4.97 -23.10 22.88
C ILE A 54 5.14 -23.65 21.46
N ALA A 55 4.71 -24.89 21.23
CA ALA A 55 4.70 -25.51 19.91
C ALA A 55 3.37 -25.21 19.19
N ALA A 56 3.45 -24.51 18.06
CA ALA A 56 2.30 -24.30 17.17
C ALA A 56 2.18 -25.47 16.18
N THR A 57 1.22 -26.37 16.39
CA THR A 57 0.94 -27.49 15.48
C THR A 57 0.04 -27.06 14.33
N ALA A 58 0.61 -26.94 13.12
CA ALA A 58 -0.17 -26.84 11.89
C ALA A 58 -0.77 -28.22 11.54
N VAL A 59 -2.07 -28.26 11.22
CA VAL A 59 -2.78 -29.48 10.82
C VAL A 59 -2.93 -29.48 9.30
N LEU A 60 -2.27 -30.44 8.63
CA LEU A 60 -2.49 -30.72 7.21
C LEU A 60 -3.69 -31.65 7.05
N SER A 61 -4.69 -31.22 6.28
CA SER A 61 -5.81 -32.04 5.82
C SER A 61 -5.61 -32.43 4.35
N ALA A 62 -5.62 -33.73 4.06
CA ALA A 62 -5.47 -34.24 2.69
C ALA A 62 -6.84 -34.42 2.02
N GLY A 63 -7.05 -33.77 0.88
CA GLY A 63 -8.22 -33.96 0.02
C GLY A 63 -8.05 -35.11 -0.98
N LEU A 64 -9.14 -35.80 -1.34
CA LEU A 64 -9.11 -36.93 -2.28
C LEU A 64 -9.11 -36.47 -3.74
N VAL A 65 -8.43 -37.25 -4.59
CA VAL A 65 -8.54 -37.15 -6.05
C VAL A 65 -9.84 -37.81 -6.53
N PHE A 66 -10.60 -37.10 -7.37
CA PHE A 66 -11.63 -37.69 -8.22
C PHE A 66 -11.30 -37.41 -9.68
N ALA A 67 -11.33 -38.45 -10.52
CA ALA A 67 -11.17 -38.31 -11.96
C ALA A 67 -12.55 -38.25 -12.64
N GLY A 68 -12.80 -37.19 -13.40
CA GLY A 68 -14.01 -37.02 -14.22
C GLY A 68 -13.61 -36.65 -15.65
N THR A 69 -14.05 -37.45 -16.63
CA THR A 69 -13.73 -37.22 -18.05
C THR A 69 -14.67 -36.18 -18.65
N ALA A 70 -14.12 -35.09 -19.18
CA ALA A 70 -14.89 -34.12 -19.96
C ALA A 70 -15.24 -34.67 -21.36
N ALA A 71 -16.42 -34.29 -21.87
CA ALA A 71 -16.79 -34.38 -23.27
C ALA A 71 -17.24 -32.99 -23.72
N ALA A 72 -16.64 -32.46 -24.79
CA ALA A 72 -16.90 -31.11 -25.27
C ALA A 72 -18.03 -31.07 -26.30
N ASP A 73 -18.80 -29.97 -26.31
CA ASP A 73 -19.39 -29.42 -27.53
C ASP A 73 -19.10 -27.91 -27.57
N SER A 74 -19.26 -27.30 -28.74
CA SER A 74 -18.66 -26.01 -29.10
C SER A 74 -19.65 -25.09 -29.80
N ARG A 75 -19.56 -23.76 -29.53
CA ARG A 75 -19.97 -22.61 -30.37
C ARG A 75 -19.88 -21.31 -29.57
N GLY A 76 -19.58 -20.18 -30.23
CA GLY A 76 -19.84 -18.82 -29.70
C GLY A 76 -18.64 -17.87 -29.70
N HIS A 77 -18.34 -17.25 -30.85
CA HIS A 77 -17.20 -16.33 -31.01
C HIS A 77 -17.31 -15.01 -30.22
N GLY A 78 -16.16 -14.54 -29.71
CA GLY A 78 -15.92 -13.13 -29.36
C GLY A 78 -14.44 -12.78 -29.59
N HIS A 79 -14.11 -12.10 -30.69
CA HIS A 79 -12.72 -11.85 -31.09
C HIS A 79 -12.20 -10.49 -30.62
N GLY A 80 -11.55 -10.45 -29.45
CA GLY A 80 -10.70 -9.33 -29.02
C GLY A 80 -9.30 -9.44 -29.63
N ASN A 81 -8.94 -8.54 -30.55
CA ASN A 81 -7.75 -8.70 -31.38
C ASN A 81 -6.51 -8.06 -30.75
N GLY A 82 -5.91 -8.74 -29.76
CA GLY A 82 -4.69 -8.31 -29.07
C GLY A 82 -3.54 -9.32 -29.22
N ASN A 83 -2.76 -9.23 -30.30
CA ASN A 83 -1.59 -10.09 -30.50
C ASN A 83 -0.47 -9.33 -31.23
N GLY A 84 0.71 -9.27 -30.61
CA GLY A 84 1.85 -8.46 -31.09
C GLY A 84 3.24 -9.00 -30.71
N ASN A 85 3.33 -9.82 -29.66
CA ASN A 85 4.32 -10.89 -29.51
C ASN A 85 3.98 -11.71 -28.25
N LYS A 86 3.90 -13.03 -28.39
CA LYS A 86 3.92 -13.96 -27.25
C LYS A 86 5.36 -14.09 -26.72
N PRO A 87 5.53 -14.16 -25.40
CA PRO A 87 6.25 -15.29 -24.82
C PRO A 87 5.33 -16.49 -24.61
N THR A 88 5.93 -17.67 -24.50
CA THR A 88 5.21 -18.89 -24.16
C THR A 88 4.55 -18.78 -22.80
N THR A 89 3.24 -19.02 -22.78
CA THR A 89 2.50 -19.68 -21.71
C THR A 89 3.32 -20.11 -20.49
N ALA A 90 3.07 -19.50 -19.33
CA ALA A 90 2.70 -20.33 -18.20
C ALA A 90 1.59 -21.29 -18.68
N ASP A 91 1.72 -22.59 -18.42
CA ASP A 91 0.88 -23.61 -19.04
C ASP A 91 -0.61 -23.35 -18.83
N SER A 92 -1.45 -23.97 -19.68
CA SER A 92 -2.88 -23.67 -19.86
C SER A 92 -3.80 -23.97 -18.66
N ILE A 93 -3.24 -24.01 -17.44
CA ILE A 93 -3.91 -24.26 -16.17
C ILE A 93 -4.68 -23.01 -15.68
N TYR A 94 -4.20 -21.81 -16.01
CA TYR A 94 -4.71 -20.54 -15.45
C TYR A 94 -5.73 -19.78 -16.33
N LEU A 95 -5.99 -20.22 -17.56
CA LEU A 95 -6.91 -19.50 -18.47
C LEU A 95 -8.38 -19.88 -18.24
N ASP A 96 -8.64 -21.10 -17.77
CA ASP A 96 -9.99 -21.61 -17.52
C ASP A 96 -10.62 -21.03 -16.24
N GLU A 97 -9.83 -20.34 -15.40
CA GLU A 97 -10.24 -19.69 -14.15
C GLU A 97 -10.47 -18.17 -14.30
N ILE A 98 -10.37 -17.60 -15.50
CA ILE A 98 -10.52 -16.15 -15.72
C ILE A 98 -12.01 -15.75 -15.59
N LYS A 99 -12.36 -15.40 -14.36
CA LYS A 99 -13.68 -14.98 -13.90
C LYS A 99 -14.16 -13.68 -14.58
N ASP A 100 -15.43 -13.70 -14.97
CA ASP A 100 -16.19 -12.49 -15.30
C ASP A 100 -16.80 -11.91 -14.03
N TYR A 101 -16.56 -10.61 -13.79
CA TYR A 101 -17.04 -9.86 -12.63
C TYR A 101 -18.29 -9.02 -12.97
N GLY A 102 -18.82 -9.14 -14.20
CA GLY A 102 -20.01 -8.43 -14.67
C GLY A 102 -19.80 -6.94 -14.95
N VAL A 103 -18.54 -6.51 -15.11
CA VAL A 103 -18.14 -5.08 -15.18
C VAL A 103 -17.05 -4.85 -16.24
N CYS A 104 -16.99 -3.64 -16.79
CA CYS A 104 -15.92 -3.25 -17.71
C CYS A 104 -14.57 -3.23 -16.96
N ARG A 105 -13.56 -3.94 -17.46
CA ARG A 105 -12.20 -3.92 -16.89
C ARG A 105 -11.10 -4.10 -17.93
N GLY A 106 -9.91 -3.61 -17.61
CA GLY A 106 -8.69 -3.81 -18.38
C GLY A 106 -7.92 -2.51 -18.62
N THR A 107 -7.18 -2.42 -19.72
CA THR A 107 -6.33 -1.25 -20.04
C THR A 107 -7.00 -0.23 -20.97
N ASP A 108 -8.23 -0.47 -21.42
CA ASP A 108 -8.97 0.46 -22.27
C ASP A 108 -9.62 1.58 -21.43
N ALA A 109 -9.31 2.84 -21.77
CA ALA A 109 -9.89 4.02 -21.13
C ALA A 109 -11.40 4.15 -21.39
N ALA A 110 -11.97 3.43 -22.35
CA ALA A 110 -13.41 3.32 -22.52
C ALA A 110 -14.14 2.67 -21.32
N CYS A 111 -13.42 1.99 -20.41
CA CYS A 111 -13.95 1.52 -19.13
C CYS A 111 -13.96 2.60 -18.03
N TYR A 112 -13.57 3.85 -18.30
CA TYR A 112 -13.52 4.93 -17.31
C TYR A 112 -14.75 5.85 -17.36
N ASN A 113 -15.29 6.19 -16.18
CA ASN A 113 -16.39 7.12 -16.01
C ASN A 113 -15.87 8.48 -15.52
N GLU A 114 -15.94 9.53 -16.34
CA GLU A 114 -15.53 10.90 -15.95
C GLU A 114 -16.58 11.63 -15.07
N TRP A 115 -17.28 10.89 -14.19
CA TRP A 115 -18.47 11.39 -13.47
C TRP A 115 -18.16 12.32 -12.29
N GLY A 116 -16.88 12.51 -11.95
CA GLY A 116 -16.44 13.59 -11.06
C GLY A 116 -15.56 13.20 -9.88
N ASN A 117 -15.32 11.91 -9.63
CA ASN A 117 -14.43 11.46 -8.55
C ASN A 117 -12.92 11.54 -8.89
N GLY A 118 -12.56 11.91 -10.12
CA GLY A 118 -11.17 12.22 -10.51
C GLY A 118 -10.82 13.71 -10.35
N TRP A 119 -9.55 14.03 -10.13
CA TRP A 119 -9.07 15.40 -9.86
C TRP A 119 -9.18 16.32 -11.08
N LYS A 120 -9.49 17.59 -10.81
CA LYS A 120 -9.51 18.67 -11.82
C LYS A 120 -8.64 19.84 -11.36
N GLU A 121 -8.04 20.53 -12.32
CA GLU A 121 -7.15 21.66 -12.05
C GLU A 121 -7.84 22.75 -11.22
N GLY A 122 -7.14 23.23 -10.19
CA GLY A 122 -7.66 24.15 -9.17
C GLY A 122 -8.48 23.52 -8.02
N GLU A 123 -8.85 22.24 -8.07
CA GLU A 123 -9.50 21.56 -6.94
C GLU A 123 -8.48 21.14 -5.85
N PRO A 124 -8.86 21.08 -4.56
CA PRO A 124 -8.02 20.48 -3.53
C PRO A 124 -7.75 19.00 -3.80
N LYS A 125 -6.48 18.63 -3.92
CA LYS A 125 -6.02 17.24 -3.99
C LYS A 125 -6.22 16.57 -2.64
N ARG A 126 -7.05 15.53 -2.56
CA ARG A 126 -7.38 14.81 -1.32
C ARG A 126 -7.33 13.29 -1.51
N ILE A 127 -6.76 12.59 -0.53
CA ILE A 127 -6.78 11.12 -0.44
C ILE A 127 -7.26 10.66 0.93
N LEU A 128 -7.85 9.46 0.97
CA LEU A 128 -8.19 8.76 2.22
C LEU A 128 -7.30 7.53 2.38
N ILE A 129 -6.52 7.45 3.45
CA ILE A 129 -5.75 6.27 3.82
C ILE A 129 -6.59 5.38 4.76
N TRP A 130 -6.89 4.17 4.30
CA TRP A 130 -7.60 3.13 5.03
C TRP A 130 -6.62 2.04 5.47
N SER A 131 -6.44 1.84 6.78
CA SER A 131 -5.50 0.84 7.33
C SER A 131 -6.14 -0.21 8.25
N ARG A 132 -7.48 -0.36 8.22
CA ARG A 132 -8.19 -1.26 9.14
C ARG A 132 -7.91 -2.73 8.79
N THR A 133 -7.54 -3.49 9.80
CA THR A 133 -7.25 -4.93 9.70
C THR A 133 -8.23 -5.74 10.56
N ALA A 134 -8.90 -6.73 9.96
CA ALA A 134 -9.71 -7.73 10.67
C ALA A 134 -8.98 -9.07 10.89
N GLY A 135 -7.73 -9.18 10.42
CA GLY A 135 -6.80 -10.29 10.71
C GLY A 135 -5.50 -9.82 11.39
N PRO A 136 -4.41 -10.61 11.29
CA PRO A 136 -3.09 -10.22 11.78
C PRO A 136 -2.63 -8.87 11.20
N ARG A 137 -2.11 -7.98 12.04
CA ARG A 137 -1.74 -6.63 11.63
C ARG A 137 -0.26 -6.54 11.28
N HIS A 138 0.05 -5.90 10.15
CA HIS A 138 1.42 -5.71 9.68
C HIS A 138 2.16 -4.69 10.55
N ALA A 139 3.44 -4.93 10.85
CA ALA A 139 4.21 -4.14 11.80
C ALA A 139 4.31 -2.65 11.40
N HIS A 140 4.38 -2.35 10.10
CA HIS A 140 4.43 -0.98 9.58
C HIS A 140 3.13 -0.17 9.80
N LEU A 141 2.01 -0.85 10.10
CA LEU A 141 0.73 -0.20 10.42
C LEU A 141 0.63 0.21 11.90
N GLY A 142 1.57 -0.21 12.76
CA GLY A 142 1.63 0.14 14.18
C GLY A 142 0.42 -0.29 15.01
N THR A 143 0.22 0.40 16.12
CA THR A 143 -0.93 0.25 17.03
C THR A 143 -2.24 0.61 16.30
N PRO A 144 -3.36 -0.14 16.45
CA PRO A 144 -4.64 0.19 15.83
C PRO A 144 -5.09 1.63 16.12
N LEU A 145 -5.73 2.27 15.14
CA LEU A 145 -6.10 3.67 15.24
C LEU A 145 -7.36 3.90 16.07
N GLY A 146 -7.47 5.09 16.67
CA GLY A 146 -8.70 5.52 17.34
C GLY A 146 -9.86 5.73 16.36
N PRO A 147 -11.12 5.77 16.85
CA PRO A 147 -12.28 6.04 16.01
C PRO A 147 -12.26 7.47 15.43
N GLY A 148 -13.03 7.69 14.37
CA GLY A 148 -13.10 8.94 13.64
C GLY A 148 -12.03 9.13 12.55
N LEU A 149 -11.99 10.33 12.00
CA LEU A 149 -11.05 10.74 10.95
C LEU A 149 -9.85 11.47 11.58
N ASN A 150 -8.64 11.14 11.14
CA ASN A 150 -7.38 11.70 11.65
C ASN A 150 -7.18 11.57 13.17
N PRO A 151 -7.34 10.38 13.77
CA PRO A 151 -6.95 10.15 15.17
C PRO A 151 -5.44 10.43 15.36
N PRO A 152 -4.96 10.61 16.61
CA PRO A 152 -3.52 10.70 16.89
C PRO A 152 -2.81 9.44 16.40
N LEU A 153 -1.72 9.62 15.64
CA LEU A 153 -0.81 8.52 15.30
C LEU A 153 0.15 8.26 16.46
N ASN A 154 0.35 6.99 16.75
CA ASN A 154 1.39 6.47 17.63
C ASN A 154 2.73 6.45 16.88
N ALA A 155 3.84 6.33 17.62
CA ALA A 155 5.19 6.32 17.04
C ALA A 155 5.50 5.07 16.17
N ASP A 156 4.65 4.04 16.22
CA ASP A 156 4.75 2.82 15.43
C ASP A 156 3.87 2.82 14.16
N ASN A 157 2.98 3.81 13.98
CA ASN A 157 2.14 3.97 12.78
C ASN A 157 2.93 4.56 11.59
N VAL A 158 4.09 3.96 11.27
CA VAL A 158 5.08 4.54 10.35
C VAL A 158 4.56 4.63 8.91
N ALA A 159 3.80 3.63 8.42
CA ALA A 159 3.28 3.67 7.06
C ALA A 159 2.23 4.78 6.86
N GLN A 160 1.33 4.96 7.84
CA GLN A 160 0.35 6.06 7.80
C GLN A 160 1.04 7.43 7.92
N ALA A 161 2.07 7.56 8.76
CA ALA A 161 2.82 8.79 8.93
C ALA A 161 3.61 9.17 7.66
N SER A 162 4.31 8.21 7.07
CA SER A 162 5.16 8.42 5.89
C SER A 162 4.34 8.65 4.62
N LEU A 163 3.29 7.87 4.37
CA LEU A 163 2.39 8.13 3.21
C LEU A 163 1.74 9.52 3.30
N LYS A 164 1.36 9.97 4.51
CA LYS A 164 0.86 11.33 4.76
C LYS A 164 1.92 12.40 4.51
N ALA A 165 3.18 12.16 4.87
CA ALA A 165 4.29 13.06 4.58
C ALA A 165 4.58 13.15 3.07
N TRP A 166 4.69 12.01 2.38
CA TRP A 166 4.94 11.93 0.94
C TRP A 166 3.80 12.52 0.12
N ALA A 167 2.55 12.41 0.58
CA ALA A 167 1.41 13.15 0.03
C ALA A 167 1.57 14.68 0.19
N ALA A 168 1.95 15.14 1.38
CA ALA A 168 2.17 16.57 1.64
C ALA A 168 3.31 17.16 0.80
N GLU A 169 4.39 16.41 0.53
CA GLU A 169 5.46 16.79 -0.41
C GLU A 169 4.93 17.15 -1.81
N ARG A 170 3.80 16.55 -2.24
CA ARG A 170 3.17 16.74 -3.56
C ARG A 170 1.95 17.67 -3.53
N GLY A 171 1.70 18.33 -2.39
CA GLY A 171 0.54 19.17 -2.16
C GLY A 171 -0.79 18.40 -2.07
N ILE A 172 -0.74 17.10 -1.75
CA ILE A 172 -1.91 16.25 -1.54
C ILE A 172 -2.27 16.23 -0.06
N GLN A 173 -3.53 16.50 0.26
CA GLN A 173 -4.07 16.38 1.62
C GLN A 173 -4.43 14.92 1.88
N ALA A 174 -3.76 14.28 2.85
CA ALA A 174 -4.06 12.91 3.27
C ALA A 174 -4.81 12.90 4.60
N ASP A 175 -6.08 12.51 4.54
CA ASP A 175 -6.83 12.07 5.71
C ASP A 175 -6.64 10.56 5.91
N TYR A 176 -6.75 10.06 7.14
CA TYR A 176 -6.50 8.65 7.47
C TYR A 176 -7.41 8.15 8.60
N THR A 177 -7.79 6.86 8.55
CA THR A 177 -8.78 6.30 9.48
C THR A 177 -8.83 4.76 9.47
N GLU A 178 -9.43 4.20 10.51
CA GLU A 178 -9.88 2.80 10.60
C GLU A 178 -11.38 2.70 10.96
N ASP A 179 -12.11 3.82 10.83
CA ASP A 179 -13.54 3.96 11.11
C ASP A 179 -14.38 3.93 9.82
N LEU A 180 -15.31 2.97 9.73
CA LEU A 180 -16.18 2.76 8.57
C LEU A 180 -17.10 3.95 8.26
N ALA A 181 -17.38 4.82 9.24
CA ALA A 181 -18.18 6.04 9.00
C ALA A 181 -17.54 6.97 7.95
N SER A 182 -16.24 6.82 7.67
CA SER A 182 -15.55 7.50 6.57
C SER A 182 -16.08 7.15 5.17
N PHE A 183 -16.55 5.91 4.93
CA PHE A 183 -16.99 5.44 3.61
C PHE A 183 -18.24 6.17 3.09
N SER A 184 -19.05 6.75 3.98
CA SER A 184 -20.16 7.64 3.61
C SER A 184 -19.74 8.93 2.86
N ARG A 185 -18.42 9.20 2.76
CA ARG A 185 -17.84 10.44 2.21
C ARG A 185 -16.75 10.22 1.17
N LEU A 186 -16.62 9.02 0.57
CA LEU A 186 -15.51 8.73 -0.38
C LEU A 186 -15.43 9.72 -1.56
N ASN A 187 -16.55 10.23 -2.07
CA ASN A 187 -16.59 11.25 -3.12
C ASN A 187 -15.95 12.62 -2.74
N SER A 188 -15.40 12.75 -1.52
CA SER A 188 -14.56 13.90 -1.11
C SER A 188 -13.06 13.69 -1.39
N TYR A 189 -12.67 12.56 -1.98
CA TYR A 189 -11.29 12.14 -2.21
C TYR A 189 -11.11 11.66 -3.64
N GLN A 190 -10.00 12.04 -4.29
CA GLN A 190 -9.72 11.58 -5.66
C GLN A 190 -8.99 10.24 -5.71
N ALA A 191 -8.46 9.75 -4.58
CA ALA A 191 -8.14 8.35 -4.41
C ALA A 191 -8.35 7.86 -2.96
N VAL A 192 -8.65 6.57 -2.82
CA VAL A 192 -8.69 5.85 -1.54
C VAL A 192 -7.57 4.81 -1.56
N VAL A 193 -6.71 4.84 -0.54
CA VAL A 193 -5.55 3.95 -0.39
C VAL A 193 -5.87 2.88 0.65
N PHE A 194 -5.95 1.62 0.22
CA PHE A 194 -6.05 0.46 1.10
C PHE A 194 -4.62 0.03 1.48
N LEU A 195 -4.19 0.40 2.67
CA LEU A 195 -2.83 0.23 3.18
C LEU A 195 -2.78 -0.98 4.13
N GLY A 196 -2.44 -2.17 3.60
CA GLY A 196 -2.28 -3.41 4.37
C GLY A 196 -3.56 -3.97 5.03
N SER A 197 -4.73 -3.41 4.70
CA SER A 197 -6.06 -3.82 5.19
C SER A 197 -6.35 -5.29 4.86
N ASN A 198 -7.03 -6.04 5.73
CA ASN A 198 -7.17 -7.49 5.56
C ASN A 198 -8.37 -8.16 6.26
N ARG A 199 -8.66 -9.39 5.83
CA ARG A 199 -9.89 -10.14 6.12
C ARG A 199 -11.12 -9.29 5.81
N ASP A 200 -12.25 -9.58 6.44
CA ASP A 200 -13.51 -8.87 6.22
C ASP A 200 -13.50 -7.61 7.10
N THR A 201 -13.00 -6.52 6.54
CA THR A 201 -12.72 -5.24 7.22
C THR A 201 -13.77 -4.18 6.92
N LEU A 202 -14.57 -4.38 5.88
CA LEU A 202 -15.74 -3.56 5.52
C LEU A 202 -17.04 -4.18 6.06
N ASP A 203 -18.12 -3.39 6.06
CA ASP A 203 -19.50 -3.85 6.19
C ASP A 203 -20.27 -3.58 4.88
N ASP A 204 -21.46 -4.17 4.70
CA ASP A 204 -22.25 -4.01 3.46
C ASP A 204 -22.43 -2.54 3.04
N PRO A 205 -22.69 -1.58 3.97
CA PRO A 205 -22.66 -0.15 3.66
C PRO A 205 -21.32 0.35 3.12
N ALA A 206 -20.19 0.00 3.74
CA ALA A 206 -18.87 0.42 3.26
C ALA A 206 -18.48 -0.24 1.92
N GLN A 207 -18.77 -1.54 1.73
CA GLN A 207 -18.62 -2.23 0.44
C GLN A 207 -19.45 -1.53 -0.65
N THR A 208 -20.73 -1.24 -0.36
CA THR A 208 -21.62 -0.53 -1.28
C THR A 208 -21.08 0.86 -1.64
N ASN A 209 -20.60 1.63 -0.66
CA ASN A 209 -20.03 2.96 -0.90
C ASN A 209 -18.72 2.89 -1.71
N LEU A 210 -17.85 1.90 -1.48
CA LEU A 210 -16.64 1.70 -2.27
C LEU A 210 -16.97 1.37 -3.74
N MET A 211 -17.93 0.48 -3.96
CA MET A 211 -18.42 0.12 -5.30
C MET A 211 -18.98 1.34 -6.06
N GLN A 212 -19.81 2.15 -5.40
CA GLN A 212 -20.35 3.37 -6.02
C GLN A 212 -19.28 4.46 -6.23
N TYR A 213 -18.28 4.55 -5.34
CA TYR A 213 -17.16 5.47 -5.48
C TYR A 213 -16.29 5.16 -6.71
N VAL A 214 -15.94 3.88 -6.90
CA VAL A 214 -15.19 3.40 -8.07
C VAL A 214 -16.02 3.65 -9.34
N ARG A 215 -17.31 3.29 -9.35
CA ARG A 215 -18.25 3.59 -10.45
C ARG A 215 -18.35 5.08 -10.81
N GLY A 216 -18.19 5.97 -9.84
CA GLY A 216 -18.14 7.43 -10.05
C GLY A 216 -16.83 7.96 -10.68
N GLY A 217 -15.90 7.09 -11.08
CA GLY A 217 -14.59 7.46 -11.62
C GLY A 217 -13.48 7.58 -10.58
N GLY A 218 -13.68 7.02 -9.38
CA GLY A 218 -12.75 7.12 -8.26
C GLY A 218 -11.46 6.35 -8.45
N GLY A 219 -10.39 6.81 -7.79
CA GLY A 219 -9.10 6.12 -7.72
C GLY A 219 -9.03 5.14 -6.55
N PHE A 220 -8.70 3.88 -6.82
CA PHE A 220 -8.34 2.88 -5.83
C PHE A 220 -6.83 2.62 -5.88
N VAL A 221 -6.20 2.56 -4.71
CA VAL A 221 -4.77 2.25 -4.55
C VAL A 221 -4.63 1.13 -3.53
N GLY A 222 -4.32 -0.09 -3.97
CA GLY A 222 -4.09 -1.25 -3.11
C GLY A 222 -2.61 -1.44 -2.81
N VAL A 223 -2.23 -1.52 -1.53
CA VAL A 223 -0.83 -1.65 -1.07
C VAL A 223 -0.66 -2.87 -0.17
N HIS A 224 0.34 -3.68 -0.49
CA HIS A 224 0.76 -4.87 0.23
C HIS A 224 -0.42 -5.80 0.56
N ASN A 225 -0.75 -6.01 1.83
CA ASN A 225 -1.76 -6.99 2.23
C ASN A 225 -3.22 -6.61 1.92
N ALA A 226 -3.48 -5.50 1.19
CA ALA A 226 -4.79 -5.19 0.61
C ALA A 226 -5.34 -6.33 -0.28
N PHE A 227 -4.46 -7.16 -0.83
CA PHE A 227 -4.78 -8.41 -1.53
C PHE A 227 -5.33 -9.54 -0.63
N GLY A 228 -5.23 -9.39 0.69
CA GLY A 228 -5.74 -10.31 1.70
C GLY A 228 -7.00 -9.81 2.40
N ALA A 229 -7.77 -8.90 1.79
CA ALA A 229 -9.04 -8.38 2.28
C ALA A 229 -10.24 -8.90 1.48
N GLU A 230 -11.44 -8.88 2.09
CA GLU A 230 -12.73 -9.10 1.44
C GLU A 230 -12.83 -10.34 0.52
N TYR A 231 -12.16 -11.46 0.87
CA TYR A 231 -12.11 -12.70 0.06
C TYR A 231 -13.47 -13.27 -0.35
N HIS A 232 -14.54 -12.93 0.37
CA HIS A 232 -15.91 -13.36 0.09
C HIS A 232 -16.63 -12.49 -0.96
N TRP A 233 -16.03 -11.36 -1.37
CA TRP A 233 -16.64 -10.33 -2.20
C TRP A 233 -15.96 -10.27 -3.57
N GLU A 234 -16.52 -11.01 -4.53
CA GLU A 234 -15.93 -11.21 -5.86
C GLU A 234 -15.64 -9.90 -6.62
N TRP A 235 -16.43 -8.85 -6.39
CA TRP A 235 -16.20 -7.54 -6.99
C TRP A 235 -14.88 -6.90 -6.53
N TYR A 236 -14.42 -7.17 -5.31
CA TYR A 236 -13.15 -6.68 -4.78
C TYR A 236 -11.96 -7.50 -5.32
N GLU A 237 -12.10 -8.83 -5.44
CA GLU A 237 -11.17 -9.69 -6.20
C GLU A 237 -10.96 -9.15 -7.63
N GLY A 238 -12.04 -8.76 -8.32
CA GLY A 238 -11.97 -8.13 -9.63
C GLY A 238 -11.27 -6.76 -9.60
N LEU A 239 -11.52 -5.92 -8.59
CA LEU A 239 -10.86 -4.61 -8.39
C LEU A 239 -9.33 -4.74 -8.23
N LEU A 240 -8.89 -5.81 -7.57
CA LEU A 240 -7.49 -6.23 -7.43
C LEU A 240 -6.86 -6.80 -8.73
N GLY A 241 -7.62 -6.89 -9.83
CA GLY A 241 -7.17 -7.43 -11.12
C GLY A 241 -7.53 -8.91 -11.34
N GLY A 242 -8.40 -9.47 -10.50
CA GLY A 242 -8.70 -10.90 -10.46
C GLY A 242 -7.59 -11.71 -9.81
N ALA A 243 -7.06 -11.22 -8.69
CA ALA A 243 -5.96 -11.83 -7.95
C ALA A 243 -6.09 -11.54 -6.45
N ASN A 244 -6.09 -12.59 -5.62
CA ASN A 244 -6.06 -12.48 -4.16
C ASN A 244 -4.74 -13.04 -3.62
N PHE A 245 -4.37 -12.64 -2.39
CA PHE A 245 -3.23 -13.21 -1.67
C PHE A 245 -3.47 -14.69 -1.33
N TYR A 246 -2.49 -15.56 -1.60
CA TYR A 246 -2.52 -16.99 -1.27
C TYR A 246 -1.51 -17.36 -0.18
N ASP A 247 -0.21 -17.29 -0.48
CA ASP A 247 0.88 -17.53 0.48
C ASP A 247 2.14 -16.71 0.12
N HIS A 248 3.10 -16.65 1.04
CA HIS A 248 4.43 -16.12 0.77
C HIS A 248 5.46 -16.88 1.61
N ALA A 249 6.71 -16.93 1.13
CA ALA A 249 7.84 -17.19 2.03
C ALA A 249 8.15 -15.92 2.87
N PRO A 250 8.95 -16.02 3.94
CA PRO A 250 9.31 -14.85 4.77
C PRO A 250 10.03 -13.74 4.01
N ASN A 251 10.00 -12.53 4.57
CA ASN A 251 10.66 -11.32 4.05
C ASN A 251 12.12 -11.58 3.64
N ARG A 252 12.46 -11.26 2.39
CA ARG A 252 13.74 -11.65 1.77
C ARG A 252 14.12 -10.76 0.58
N PRO A 253 15.42 -10.55 0.32
CA PRO A 253 15.87 -9.81 -0.86
C PRO A 253 15.45 -10.50 -2.16
N GLY A 254 15.20 -9.69 -3.18
CA GLY A 254 14.89 -10.08 -4.54
C GLY A 254 15.28 -8.98 -5.54
N THR A 255 15.26 -9.29 -6.82
CA THR A 255 15.47 -8.32 -7.90
C THR A 255 14.16 -8.07 -8.62
N ILE A 256 13.67 -6.84 -8.55
CA ILE A 256 12.49 -6.39 -9.29
C ILE A 256 12.89 -6.05 -10.72
N GLU A 257 12.06 -6.48 -11.68
CA GLU A 257 12.13 -6.14 -13.10
C GLU A 257 11.05 -5.12 -13.46
N THR A 258 11.46 -4.04 -14.11
CA THR A 258 10.53 -3.01 -14.61
C THR A 258 10.02 -3.43 -15.98
N ILE A 259 8.81 -3.96 -16.03
CA ILE A 259 8.19 -4.55 -17.24
C ILE A 259 7.73 -3.44 -18.20
N ASN A 260 6.83 -2.59 -17.74
CA ASN A 260 6.38 -1.43 -18.50
C ASN A 260 7.17 -0.19 -18.07
N LYS A 261 7.81 0.49 -19.03
CA LYS A 261 8.61 1.71 -18.84
C LYS A 261 7.95 2.99 -19.38
N LYS A 262 6.71 2.91 -19.87
CA LYS A 262 5.93 4.06 -20.36
C LYS A 262 5.12 4.72 -19.25
N ASP A 263 4.60 3.92 -18.32
CA ASP A 263 3.75 4.42 -17.24
C ASP A 263 4.48 5.40 -16.31
N VAL A 264 3.73 6.35 -15.77
CA VAL A 264 4.26 7.41 -14.90
C VAL A 264 4.80 6.88 -13.57
N SER A 265 4.33 5.71 -13.11
CA SER A 265 4.81 5.06 -11.90
C SER A 265 6.10 4.25 -12.07
N THR A 266 6.63 4.12 -13.30
CA THR A 266 7.81 3.26 -13.58
C THR A 266 8.82 3.85 -14.58
N ASN A 267 8.50 4.91 -15.32
CA ASN A 267 9.36 5.43 -16.38
C ASN A 267 10.76 5.88 -15.91
N PHE A 268 10.91 6.30 -14.66
CA PHE A 268 12.17 6.69 -14.02
C PHE A 268 13.05 5.50 -13.61
N MET A 269 12.50 4.29 -13.48
CA MET A 269 13.19 3.16 -12.85
C MET A 269 14.33 2.56 -13.69
N PRO A 270 15.37 1.98 -13.06
CA PRO A 270 16.26 1.00 -13.70
C PRO A 270 15.48 -0.18 -14.30
N ARG A 271 16.07 -0.90 -15.27
CA ARG A 271 15.46 -2.14 -15.82
C ARG A 271 15.33 -3.24 -14.76
N LYS A 272 16.36 -3.39 -13.93
CA LYS A 272 16.39 -4.27 -12.76
C LYS A 272 16.89 -3.49 -11.55
N TRP A 273 16.30 -3.71 -10.38
CA TRP A 273 16.71 -3.09 -9.12
C TRP A 273 16.52 -4.06 -7.95
N GLY A 274 17.34 -3.93 -6.91
CA GLY A 274 17.25 -4.76 -5.70
C GLY A 274 16.25 -4.18 -4.71
N PHE A 275 15.45 -5.04 -4.07
CA PHE A 275 14.48 -4.69 -3.03
C PHE A 275 14.29 -5.87 -2.07
N THR A 276 13.64 -5.65 -0.91
CA THR A 276 13.42 -6.68 0.13
C THR A 276 11.96 -6.63 0.54
N ASP A 277 11.23 -7.73 0.31
CA ASP A 277 9.80 -7.82 0.62
C ASP A 277 9.35 -9.28 0.84
N GLU A 278 8.08 -9.47 1.17
CA GLU A 278 7.38 -10.74 1.14
C GLU A 278 6.76 -10.94 -0.23
N TRP A 279 7.51 -11.60 -1.12
CA TRP A 279 7.03 -11.90 -2.47
C TRP A 279 5.82 -12.85 -2.41
N TYR A 280 4.63 -12.27 -2.54
CA TYR A 280 3.32 -12.92 -2.51
C TYR A 280 3.13 -13.83 -3.73
N ASN A 281 2.69 -15.05 -3.50
CA ASN A 281 1.99 -15.84 -4.50
C ASN A 281 0.50 -15.45 -4.45
N LEU A 282 -0.08 -15.26 -5.63
CA LEU A 282 -1.48 -14.86 -5.80
C LEU A 282 -2.28 -16.02 -6.40
N VAL A 283 -3.57 -16.08 -6.10
CA VAL A 283 -4.52 -16.96 -6.79
C VAL A 283 -5.85 -16.21 -7.00
N PRO A 284 -6.34 -16.06 -8.24
CA PRO A 284 -5.67 -16.33 -9.51
C PRO A 284 -4.46 -15.40 -9.78
N TYR A 285 -3.78 -15.58 -10.93
CA TYR A 285 -2.80 -14.60 -11.43
C TYR A 285 -3.54 -13.38 -12.03
N PRO A 286 -3.08 -12.14 -11.81
CA PRO A 286 -3.79 -10.93 -12.26
C PRO A 286 -3.97 -10.88 -13.79
N SER A 287 -5.19 -10.60 -14.24
CA SER A 287 -5.66 -10.80 -15.62
C SER A 287 -6.22 -9.52 -16.24
N TYR A 288 -5.97 -9.31 -17.54
CA TYR A 288 -6.30 -8.09 -18.32
C TYR A 288 -5.67 -6.76 -17.81
N VAL A 289 -4.77 -6.82 -16.83
CA VAL A 289 -4.08 -5.67 -16.26
C VAL A 289 -2.83 -5.29 -17.05
N ASN A 290 -2.38 -4.04 -16.93
CA ASN A 290 -1.06 -3.59 -17.37
C ASN A 290 -0.05 -3.91 -16.27
N VAL A 291 0.80 -4.94 -16.46
CA VAL A 291 1.85 -5.29 -15.49
C VAL A 291 2.97 -4.26 -15.54
N LEU A 292 3.22 -3.63 -14.39
CA LEU A 292 4.20 -2.56 -14.22
C LEU A 292 5.54 -3.14 -13.76
N LEU A 293 5.50 -4.00 -12.73
CA LEU A 293 6.65 -4.63 -12.09
C LEU A 293 6.44 -6.13 -11.88
N GLU A 294 7.51 -6.89 -12.04
CA GLU A 294 7.62 -8.29 -11.61
C GLU A 294 8.86 -8.50 -10.72
N VAL A 295 8.95 -9.60 -9.98
CA VAL A 295 10.18 -10.00 -9.25
C VAL A 295 10.82 -11.24 -9.87
N ASP A 296 12.13 -11.19 -10.16
CA ASP A 296 12.88 -12.30 -10.78
C ASP A 296 12.84 -13.55 -9.88
N PRO A 297 12.13 -14.63 -10.27
CA PRO A 297 11.92 -15.81 -9.41
C PRO A 297 13.21 -16.50 -8.98
N LYS A 298 14.28 -16.39 -9.79
CA LYS A 298 15.59 -16.98 -9.49
C LYS A 298 16.27 -16.28 -8.32
N THR A 299 15.95 -15.01 -8.11
CA THR A 299 16.44 -14.21 -6.98
C THR A 299 15.50 -14.24 -5.78
N SER A 300 14.17 -14.20 -5.99
CA SER A 300 13.18 -14.14 -4.91
C SER A 300 13.07 -15.46 -4.13
N LEU A 301 13.22 -16.62 -4.80
CA LEU A 301 13.12 -17.93 -4.16
C LEU A 301 14.37 -18.31 -3.36
N ASN A 302 15.55 -17.74 -3.66
CA ASN A 302 16.82 -18.05 -2.98
C ASN A 302 17.11 -19.57 -2.85
N GLY A 303 16.71 -20.36 -3.86
CA GLY A 303 16.84 -21.83 -3.85
C GLY A 303 15.86 -22.59 -2.95
N ARG A 304 14.87 -21.91 -2.36
CA ARG A 304 13.78 -22.52 -1.58
C ARG A 304 12.47 -22.43 -2.35
N ALA A 305 11.95 -23.57 -2.79
CA ALA A 305 10.55 -23.66 -3.17
C ALA A 305 9.66 -23.55 -1.91
N THR A 306 8.64 -22.69 -1.97
CA THR A 306 7.42 -22.83 -1.15
C THR A 306 6.66 -24.09 -1.58
N GLY A 307 5.68 -24.54 -0.78
CA GLY A 307 4.83 -25.67 -1.16
C GLY A 307 3.94 -25.36 -2.38
N HIS A 308 3.66 -24.08 -2.62
CA HIS A 308 2.99 -23.56 -3.81
C HIS A 308 3.99 -23.38 -4.98
N PRO A 309 3.63 -23.69 -6.24
CA PRO A 309 4.50 -23.57 -7.42
C PRO A 309 4.92 -22.13 -7.78
N GLY A 310 4.42 -21.13 -7.04
CA GLY A 310 4.58 -19.72 -7.36
C GLY A 310 3.80 -19.34 -8.62
N HIS A 311 4.39 -18.46 -9.42
CA HIS A 311 3.82 -17.99 -10.69
C HIS A 311 4.65 -18.41 -11.93
N GLY A 312 5.60 -19.34 -11.76
CA GLY A 312 6.46 -19.83 -12.84
C GLY A 312 7.58 -18.85 -13.18
N GLU A 313 7.69 -18.44 -14.46
CA GLU A 313 8.68 -17.47 -14.91
C GLU A 313 8.27 -16.00 -14.71
N GLN A 314 6.97 -15.74 -14.56
CA GLN A 314 6.41 -14.40 -14.37
C GLN A 314 6.02 -14.21 -12.90
N HIS A 315 6.17 -13.03 -12.31
CA HIS A 315 5.79 -12.81 -10.90
C HIS A 315 5.41 -11.36 -10.62
N ALA A 316 4.17 -10.97 -10.97
CA ALA A 316 3.67 -9.60 -10.82
C ALA A 316 3.72 -9.10 -9.36
N VAL A 317 4.26 -7.89 -9.17
CA VAL A 317 4.29 -7.18 -7.88
C VAL A 317 3.74 -5.74 -7.97
N SER A 318 3.49 -5.22 -9.17
CA SER A 318 2.62 -4.05 -9.39
C SER A 318 1.97 -4.07 -10.76
N TRP A 319 0.74 -3.58 -10.84
CA TRP A 319 -0.05 -3.44 -12.07
C TRP A 319 -1.13 -2.37 -11.92
N CYS A 320 -1.78 -2.04 -13.04
CA CYS A 320 -2.93 -1.16 -13.07
C CYS A 320 -4.01 -1.62 -14.05
N GLN A 321 -5.25 -1.20 -13.81
CA GLN A 321 -6.39 -1.38 -14.71
C GLN A 321 -7.44 -0.28 -14.51
N TYR A 322 -8.23 0.00 -15.53
CA TYR A 322 -9.58 0.53 -15.34
C TYR A 322 -10.47 -0.62 -14.85
N TYR A 323 -11.38 -0.34 -13.93
CA TYR A 323 -12.29 -1.35 -13.37
C TYR A 323 -13.59 -0.72 -12.91
N ASP A 324 -14.72 -1.21 -13.44
CA ASP A 324 -16.09 -0.79 -13.10
C ASP A 324 -16.26 0.73 -13.03
N GLY A 325 -15.82 1.45 -14.08
CA GLY A 325 -15.87 2.91 -14.17
C GLY A 325 -14.70 3.65 -13.51
N GLY A 326 -13.95 3.02 -12.62
CA GLY A 326 -12.86 3.65 -11.85
C GLY A 326 -11.46 3.29 -12.34
N LYS A 327 -10.46 3.73 -11.55
CA LYS A 327 -9.03 3.48 -11.78
C LYS A 327 -8.48 2.65 -10.61
N SER A 328 -7.84 1.52 -10.88
CA SER A 328 -7.17 0.69 -9.87
C SER A 328 -5.68 0.64 -10.16
N TRP A 329 -4.86 1.17 -9.24
CA TRP A 329 -3.40 1.00 -9.23
C TRP A 329 -3.02 0.16 -8.02
N LEU A 330 -2.12 -0.80 -8.20
CA LEU A 330 -1.93 -1.88 -7.24
C LEU A 330 -0.45 -2.25 -7.08
N THR A 331 -0.03 -2.56 -5.85
CA THR A 331 1.25 -3.19 -5.58
C THR A 331 1.20 -4.15 -4.39
N THR A 332 1.83 -5.33 -4.54
CA THR A 332 2.05 -6.27 -3.42
C THR A 332 3.21 -5.84 -2.53
N LEU A 333 3.98 -4.82 -2.93
CA LEU A 333 5.13 -4.31 -2.20
C LEU A 333 4.68 -3.49 -0.98
N GLY A 334 5.55 -3.43 0.04
CA GLY A 334 5.39 -2.62 1.24
C GLY A 334 5.39 -3.40 2.55
N HIS A 335 5.83 -4.67 2.61
CA HIS A 335 5.91 -5.40 3.88
C HIS A 335 6.81 -4.69 4.90
N ASP A 336 8.05 -4.40 4.49
CA ASP A 336 9.13 -4.09 5.41
C ASP A 336 8.91 -2.74 6.11
N VAL A 337 9.05 -2.72 7.43
CA VAL A 337 8.96 -1.50 8.25
C VAL A 337 9.97 -0.46 7.79
N ALA A 338 11.15 -0.88 7.32
CA ALA A 338 12.22 0.03 6.91
C ALA A 338 11.81 0.93 5.73
N VAL A 339 11.07 0.43 4.74
CA VAL A 339 10.67 1.22 3.56
C VAL A 339 9.69 2.36 3.88
N TRP A 340 9.06 2.29 5.05
CA TRP A 340 8.16 3.32 5.57
C TRP A 340 8.88 4.31 6.51
N THR A 341 10.22 4.35 6.51
CA THR A 341 11.04 5.20 7.40
C THR A 341 12.21 5.82 6.63
N ASP A 342 12.89 6.80 7.24
CA ASP A 342 14.12 7.40 6.68
C ASP A 342 15.37 6.49 6.80
N ALA A 343 15.19 5.18 7.02
CA ALA A 343 16.27 4.21 7.16
C ALA A 343 16.64 3.61 5.79
N PRO A 344 17.84 3.92 5.24
CA PRO A 344 18.13 3.62 3.84
C PRO A 344 18.26 2.11 3.58
N ILE A 345 17.47 1.60 2.64
CA ILE A 345 17.49 0.22 2.15
C ILE A 345 17.60 0.19 0.61
N ALA A 346 17.92 -0.96 0.03
CA ALA A 346 17.96 -1.08 -1.42
C ALA A 346 16.55 -0.87 -2.02
N GLY A 347 16.37 0.19 -2.81
CA GLY A 347 15.15 0.45 -3.59
C GLY A 347 14.02 1.23 -2.89
N ASP A 348 14.28 1.80 -1.72
CA ASP A 348 13.34 2.67 -0.99
C ASP A 348 12.87 3.91 -1.79
N ASP A 349 13.78 4.71 -2.33
CA ASP A 349 13.46 5.87 -3.18
C ASP A 349 12.62 5.45 -4.41
N LEU A 350 12.89 4.27 -4.95
CA LEU A 350 12.13 3.72 -6.10
C LEU A 350 10.73 3.29 -5.67
N PHE A 351 10.56 2.63 -4.52
CA PHE A 351 9.25 2.30 -3.95
C PHE A 351 8.43 3.55 -3.62
N LYS A 352 9.05 4.57 -2.99
CA LYS A 352 8.39 5.84 -2.66
C LYS A 352 7.89 6.56 -3.91
N GLU A 353 8.73 6.71 -4.94
CA GLU A 353 8.30 7.34 -6.19
C GLU A 353 7.28 6.49 -6.95
N HIS A 354 7.39 5.16 -6.92
CA HIS A 354 6.43 4.25 -7.54
C HIS A 354 5.03 4.41 -6.96
N LEU A 355 4.89 4.26 -5.65
CA LEU A 355 3.62 4.39 -4.94
C LEU A 355 3.02 5.79 -5.13
N MET A 356 3.84 6.84 -5.05
CA MET A 356 3.33 8.21 -5.15
C MET A 356 2.97 8.62 -6.58
N SER A 357 3.74 8.22 -7.60
CA SER A 357 3.36 8.45 -9.01
C SER A 357 2.19 7.57 -9.45
N GLY A 358 2.05 6.37 -8.88
CA GLY A 358 0.86 5.51 -9.05
C GLY A 358 -0.39 6.12 -8.43
N LEU A 359 -0.28 6.63 -7.20
CA LEU A 359 -1.35 7.38 -6.54
C LEU A 359 -1.76 8.62 -7.34
N GLU A 360 -0.81 9.43 -7.80
CA GLU A 360 -1.09 10.61 -8.64
C GLU A 360 -1.77 10.25 -9.97
N SER A 361 -1.50 9.06 -10.54
CA SER A 361 -2.18 8.60 -11.76
C SER A 361 -3.60 8.08 -11.47
N ALA A 362 -3.79 7.33 -10.37
CA ALA A 362 -5.11 6.90 -9.90
C ALA A 362 -6.03 8.09 -9.59
N MET A 363 -5.49 9.16 -8.97
CA MET A 363 -6.19 10.43 -8.75
C MET A 363 -6.54 11.19 -10.06
N GLY A 364 -5.89 10.86 -11.18
CA GLY A 364 -6.01 11.61 -12.44
C GLY A 364 -5.16 12.88 -12.54
N ILE A 365 -4.21 13.10 -11.62
CA ILE A 365 -3.23 14.20 -11.70
C ILE A 365 -2.19 13.92 -12.79
N LYS A 366 -1.84 12.64 -12.99
CA LYS A 366 -0.95 12.15 -14.05
C LYS A 366 -1.72 11.22 -15.01
N PRO A 367 -1.25 11.02 -16.27
CA PRO A 367 -1.76 9.98 -17.15
C PRO A 367 -1.78 8.61 -16.47
N PHE A 368 -2.91 7.91 -16.57
CA PHE A 368 -3.12 6.63 -15.89
C PHE A 368 -2.88 5.44 -16.83
N CYS A 369 -2.09 4.48 -16.35
CA CYS A 369 -1.96 3.13 -16.88
C CYS A 369 -1.55 3.05 -18.36
N ALA A 370 -0.50 3.78 -18.74
CA ALA A 370 -0.04 3.86 -20.13
C ALA A 370 0.59 2.54 -20.62
N VAL A 371 0.16 2.03 -21.78
CA VAL A 371 0.54 0.73 -22.38
C VAL A 371 1.47 0.83 -23.58
#